data_AF-A0A973PW62-F1
#
_entry.id   AF-A0A973PW62-F1
#
_cell.length_a   1.000
_cell.length_b   1.000
_cell.length_c   1.000
_cell.angle_alpha   90.00
_cell.angle_beta   90.00
_cell.angle_gamma   90.00
#
_symmetry.space_group_name_H-M   'P 1'
#
loop_
_entity.id
_entity.type
_entity.pdbx_description
1 polymer ?
#
loop_
_entity_poly.entity_id
_entity_poly.type
_entity_poly.pdbx_seq_one_letter_code
_entity_poly.pdbx_strand_id
1 'polypeptide(L)'
;APAAALAGAAAVTATAALAPAGSWYPLPAAAVYAVTSGFAVALPLKGALDWLVPPILRAGEYGTVLALAAVSEVNGALPGAFCLVAAVAYHHYDTVYRIRGGAGAPPRAVVRMAGGHEGRTLIVALMAAAVAHRTGFTATLTVLATAIALLVLTESIRFWVSSGATAAVHDESGEPA
;
A
#
# COMPACT_ATOMS: atom_id res chain seq x y z
N ALA A 1 -2.51 13.85 -13.59
CA ALA A 1 -2.26 12.92 -12.46
C ALA A 1 -2.25 11.44 -12.86
N PRO A 2 -3.32 10.86 -13.48
CA PRO A 2 -3.43 9.40 -13.65
C PRO A 2 -2.35 8.80 -14.55
N ALA A 3 -1.94 9.49 -15.62
CA ALA A 3 -0.86 9.03 -16.49
C ALA A 3 0.49 8.89 -15.76
N ALA A 4 0.81 9.84 -14.87
CA ALA A 4 2.04 9.78 -14.06
C ALA A 4 1.98 8.62 -13.06
N ALA A 5 0.85 8.47 -12.35
CA ALA A 5 0.63 7.35 -11.44
C ALA A 5 0.74 6.00 -12.16
N LEU A 6 0.13 5.89 -13.35
CA LEU A 6 0.15 4.67 -14.16
C LEU A 6 1.55 4.35 -14.64
N ALA A 7 2.30 5.34 -15.16
CA ALA A 7 3.65 5.14 -15.64
C ALA A 7 4.57 4.61 -14.53
N GLY A 8 4.52 5.22 -13.35
CA GLY A 8 5.29 4.76 -12.18
C GLY A 8 4.89 3.37 -11.73
N ALA A 9 3.60 3.14 -11.52
CA ALA A 9 3.06 1.87 -11.04
C ALA A 9 3.36 0.72 -12.02
N ALA A 10 3.21 0.97 -13.33
CA ALA A 10 3.53 0.00 -14.37
C ALA A 10 5.03 -0.30 -14.41
N ALA A 11 5.90 0.72 -14.32
CA ALA A 11 7.35 0.52 -14.34
C ALA A 11 7.83 -0.35 -13.17
N VAL A 12 7.41 -0.05 -11.94
CA VAL A 12 7.82 -0.82 -10.76
C VAL A 12 7.23 -2.24 -10.75
N THR A 13 5.96 -2.39 -11.15
CA THR A 13 5.33 -3.72 -11.18
C THR A 13 5.89 -4.58 -12.31
N ALA A 14 6.14 -4.01 -13.49
CA ALA A 14 6.72 -4.74 -14.62
C ALA A 14 8.16 -5.18 -14.33
N THR A 15 8.98 -4.31 -13.75
CA THR A 15 10.34 -4.70 -13.34
C THR A 15 10.33 -5.75 -12.24
N ALA A 16 9.42 -5.67 -11.27
CA ALA A 16 9.25 -6.70 -10.25
C ALA A 16 8.82 -8.07 -10.80
N ALA A 17 7.96 -8.09 -11.82
CA ALA A 17 7.42 -9.32 -12.38
C ALA A 17 8.31 -9.97 -13.46
N LEU A 18 9.07 -9.16 -14.21
CA LEU A 18 9.77 -9.62 -15.41
C LEU A 18 11.29 -9.64 -15.26
N ALA A 19 11.88 -8.93 -14.29
CA ALA A 19 13.31 -8.99 -14.06
C ALA A 19 13.69 -10.32 -13.38
N PRO A 20 14.94 -10.81 -13.59
CA PRO A 20 15.43 -11.99 -12.86
C PRO A 20 15.35 -11.80 -11.35
N ALA A 21 15.11 -12.89 -10.62
CA ALA A 21 15.12 -12.88 -9.15
C ALA A 21 16.42 -12.29 -8.60
N GLY A 22 16.31 -11.40 -7.60
CA GLY A 22 17.46 -10.70 -7.03
C GLY A 22 18.04 -9.57 -7.88
N SER A 23 17.42 -9.24 -9.02
CA SER A 23 17.83 -8.10 -9.84
C SER A 23 17.64 -6.77 -9.08
N TRP A 24 18.53 -5.81 -9.37
CA TRP A 24 18.45 -4.46 -8.85
C TRP A 24 17.48 -3.57 -9.63
N TYR A 25 16.95 -3.97 -10.79
CA TYR A 25 16.04 -3.15 -11.61
C TYR A 25 14.75 -2.66 -10.91
N PRO A 26 14.11 -3.44 -10.01
CA PRO A 26 12.93 -2.97 -9.28
C PRO A 26 13.21 -1.78 -8.36
N LEU A 27 14.45 -1.61 -7.88
CA LEU A 27 14.80 -0.53 -6.95
C LEU A 27 14.75 0.87 -7.60
N PRO A 28 15.46 1.17 -8.71
CA PRO A 28 15.31 2.45 -9.39
C PRO A 28 13.88 2.64 -9.93
N ALA A 29 13.19 1.56 -10.33
CA ALA A 29 11.78 1.67 -10.73
C ALA A 29 10.87 2.08 -9.54
N ALA A 30 11.14 1.58 -8.33
CA ALA A 30 10.46 2.01 -7.11
C ALA A 30 10.75 3.49 -6.76
N ALA A 31 11.96 3.98 -7.04
CA ALA A 31 12.29 5.40 -6.90
C ALA A 31 11.52 6.26 -7.93
N VAL A 32 11.43 5.80 -9.18
CA VAL A 32 10.59 6.46 -10.21
C VAL A 32 9.12 6.45 -9.80
N TYR A 33 8.61 5.34 -9.27
CA TYR A 33 7.25 5.24 -8.73
C TYR A 33 7.01 6.24 -7.58
N ALA A 34 7.97 6.42 -6.67
CA ALA A 34 7.88 7.40 -5.58
C ALA A 34 7.80 8.84 -6.10
N VAL A 35 8.64 9.18 -7.09
CA VAL A 35 8.64 10.52 -7.70
C VAL A 35 7.35 10.78 -8.49
N THR A 36 6.95 9.83 -9.33
CA THR A 36 5.76 9.95 -10.19
C THR A 36 4.45 9.96 -9.40
N SER A 37 4.38 9.25 -8.28
CA SER A 37 3.23 9.34 -7.36
C SER A 37 3.15 10.69 -6.67
N GLY A 38 4.29 11.24 -6.22
CA GLY A 38 4.36 12.62 -5.73
C GLY A 38 3.85 13.64 -6.75
N PHE A 39 4.29 13.53 -8.01
CA PHE A 39 3.75 14.37 -9.09
C PHE A 39 2.26 14.15 -9.34
N ALA A 40 1.78 12.91 -9.25
CA ALA A 40 0.37 12.60 -9.45
C ALA A 40 -0.52 13.29 -8.42
N VAL A 41 -0.06 13.46 -7.18
CA VAL A 41 -0.85 14.07 -6.09
C VAL A 41 -0.49 15.53 -5.76
N ALA A 42 0.45 16.13 -6.50
CA ALA A 42 0.93 17.50 -6.23
C ALA A 42 -0.08 18.60 -6.57
N LEU A 43 -1.06 18.33 -7.43
CA LEU A 43 -2.07 19.28 -7.89
C LEU A 43 -3.49 18.81 -7.51
N PRO A 44 -4.47 19.73 -7.41
CA PRO A 44 -5.86 19.36 -7.13
C PRO A 44 -6.40 18.33 -8.14
N LEU A 45 -6.86 17.20 -7.62
CA LEU A 45 -7.41 16.08 -8.38
C LEU A 45 -8.88 16.37 -8.79
N LYS A 46 -9.06 17.14 -9.88
CA LYS A 46 -10.38 17.61 -10.36
C LYS A 46 -10.75 17.08 -11.75
N GLY A 47 -9.84 16.37 -12.43
CA GLY A 47 -10.07 15.81 -13.75
C GLY A 47 -10.98 14.58 -13.72
N ALA A 48 -11.64 14.30 -14.84
CA ALA A 48 -12.60 13.20 -14.98
C ALA A 48 -12.01 11.80 -14.70
N LEU A 49 -10.69 11.63 -14.84
CA LEU A 49 -9.98 10.38 -14.58
C LEU A 49 -9.15 10.40 -13.30
N ASP A 50 -9.15 11.51 -12.54
CA ASP A 50 -8.29 11.62 -11.36
C ASP A 50 -8.72 10.68 -10.22
N TRP A 51 -9.96 10.20 -10.23
CA TRP A 51 -10.44 9.16 -9.32
C TRP A 51 -9.70 7.81 -9.49
N LEU A 52 -9.02 7.60 -10.62
CA LEU A 52 -8.17 6.41 -10.86
C LEU A 52 -6.84 6.47 -10.12
N VAL A 53 -6.42 7.63 -9.60
CA VAL A 53 -5.10 7.76 -8.97
C VAL A 53 -4.96 6.83 -7.76
N PRO A 54 -5.88 6.81 -6.77
CA PRO A 54 -5.78 5.88 -5.65
C PRO A 54 -5.75 4.39 -6.05
N PRO A 55 -6.65 3.85 -6.90
CA PRO A 55 -6.59 2.44 -7.26
C PRO A 55 -5.33 2.08 -8.07
N ILE A 56 -4.82 2.97 -8.93
CA ILE A 56 -3.56 2.73 -9.65
C ILE A 56 -2.38 2.62 -8.68
N LEU A 57 -2.27 3.53 -7.72
CA LEU A 57 -1.18 3.50 -6.76
C LEU A 57 -1.24 2.25 -5.87
N ARG A 58 -2.44 1.85 -5.43
CA ARG A 58 -2.66 0.60 -4.69
C ARG A 58 -2.28 -0.64 -5.50
N ALA A 59 -2.73 -0.70 -6.76
CA ALA A 59 -2.39 -1.80 -7.66
C ALA A 59 -0.87 -1.89 -7.89
N GLY A 60 -0.20 -0.74 -8.06
CA GLY A 60 1.25 -0.67 -8.20
C GLY A 60 1.99 -1.22 -6.98
N GLU A 61 1.59 -0.81 -5.77
CA GLU A 61 2.18 -1.31 -4.53
C GLU A 61 1.94 -2.83 -4.37
N TYR A 62 0.68 -3.26 -4.42
CA TYR A 62 0.34 -4.66 -4.15
C TYR A 62 0.90 -5.60 -5.19
N GLY A 63 0.80 -5.20 -6.47
CA GLY A 63 1.34 -5.94 -7.59
C GLY A 63 2.85 -6.11 -7.46
N THR A 64 3.57 -5.05 -7.11
CA THR A 64 5.03 -5.11 -6.90
C THR A 64 5.41 -6.04 -5.76
N VAL A 65 4.76 -5.91 -4.60
CA VAL A 65 5.04 -6.74 -3.41
C VAL A 65 4.80 -8.22 -3.71
N LEU A 66 3.67 -8.55 -4.34
CA LEU A 66 3.33 -9.92 -4.69
C LEU A 66 4.22 -10.48 -5.81
N ALA A 67 4.56 -9.67 -6.82
CA ALA A 67 5.44 -10.08 -7.92
C ALA A 67 6.85 -10.41 -7.42
N LEU A 68 7.45 -9.54 -6.58
CA LEU A 68 8.78 -9.81 -6.01
C LEU A 68 8.78 -11.07 -5.14
N ALA A 69 7.72 -11.30 -4.36
CA ALA A 69 7.58 -12.51 -3.57
C ALA A 69 7.43 -13.76 -4.44
N ALA A 70 6.62 -13.71 -5.49
CA ALA A 70 6.43 -14.81 -6.42
C ALA A 70 7.72 -15.16 -7.17
N VAL A 71 8.40 -14.16 -7.75
CA VAL A 71 9.64 -14.34 -8.53
C VAL A 71 10.81 -14.78 -7.66
N SER A 72 10.81 -14.47 -6.35
CA SER A 72 11.89 -14.90 -5.45
C SER A 72 11.98 -16.42 -5.29
N GLU A 73 10.87 -17.15 -5.52
CA GLU A 73 10.73 -18.59 -5.26
C GLU A 73 11.15 -19.04 -3.85
N VAL A 74 11.15 -18.11 -2.88
CA VAL A 74 11.48 -18.42 -1.48
C VAL A 74 10.23 -18.84 -0.72
N ASN A 75 10.29 -20.01 -0.09
CA ASN A 75 9.22 -20.51 0.78
C ASN A 75 8.87 -19.48 1.87
N GLY A 76 7.57 -19.19 2.02
CA GLY A 76 7.05 -18.22 2.99
C GLY A 76 7.07 -16.76 2.54
N ALA A 77 7.78 -16.40 1.45
CA ALA A 77 7.77 -15.03 0.95
C ALA A 77 6.36 -14.63 0.47
N LEU A 78 5.68 -15.47 -0.32
CA LEU A 78 4.34 -15.17 -0.82
C LEU A 78 3.29 -15.03 0.30
N PRO A 79 3.21 -15.93 1.32
CA PRO A 79 2.40 -15.69 2.50
C PRO A 79 2.73 -14.39 3.24
N GLY A 80 4.02 -14.08 3.44
CA GLY A 80 4.45 -12.82 4.08
C GLY A 80 4.01 -11.58 3.29
N ALA A 81 4.18 -11.61 1.98
CA ALA A 81 3.72 -10.57 1.06
C ALA A 81 2.20 -10.41 1.08
N PHE A 82 1.46 -11.51 1.10
CA PHE A 82 0.01 -11.48 1.22
C PHE A 82 -0.43 -10.86 2.55
N CYS A 83 0.20 -11.22 3.67
CA CYS A 83 -0.07 -10.60 4.98
C CYS A 83 0.21 -9.09 4.97
N LEU A 84 1.31 -8.66 4.34
CA LEU A 84 1.62 -7.24 4.18
C LEU A 84 0.53 -6.53 3.37
N VAL A 85 0.16 -7.06 2.22
CA VAL A 85 -0.91 -6.50 1.37
C VAL A 85 -2.24 -6.47 2.12
N ALA A 86 -2.58 -7.52 2.88
CA ALA A 86 -3.80 -7.57 3.68
C ALA A 86 -3.83 -6.48 4.76
N ALA A 87 -2.72 -6.26 5.47
CA ALA A 87 -2.62 -5.21 6.49
C ALA A 87 -2.78 -3.80 5.88
N VAL A 88 -2.14 -3.56 4.73
CA VAL A 88 -2.25 -2.28 4.02
C VAL A 88 -3.65 -2.09 3.42
N ALA A 89 -4.23 -3.13 2.84
CA ALA A 89 -5.59 -3.09 2.31
C ALA A 89 -6.62 -2.84 3.40
N TYR A 90 -6.45 -3.46 4.58
CA TYR A 90 -7.26 -3.16 5.76
C TYR A 90 -7.15 -1.69 6.15
N HIS A 91 -5.93 -1.11 6.20
CA HIS A 91 -5.74 0.30 6.52
C HIS A 91 -6.47 1.23 5.53
N HIS A 92 -6.40 0.92 4.24
CA HIS A 92 -7.11 1.66 3.20
C HIS A 92 -8.62 1.56 3.36
N TYR A 93 -9.13 0.38 3.71
CA TYR A 93 -10.55 0.14 3.92
C TYR A 93 -11.07 0.86 5.17
N ASP A 94 -10.33 0.77 6.28
CA ASP A 94 -10.60 1.49 7.53
C ASP A 94 -10.72 3.01 7.27
N THR A 95 -9.78 3.57 6.50
CA THR A 95 -9.82 4.99 6.11
C THR A 95 -11.09 5.34 5.32
N VAL A 96 -11.50 4.50 4.37
CA VAL A 96 -12.74 4.73 3.59
C VAL A 96 -13.96 4.73 4.50
N TYR A 97 -14.05 3.81 5.45
CA TYR A 97 -15.18 3.72 6.36
C TYR A 97 -15.28 4.90 7.31
N ARG A 98 -14.15 5.39 7.83
CA ARG A 98 -14.14 6.58 8.68
C ARG A 98 -14.54 7.85 7.93
N ILE A 99 -14.08 8.00 6.69
CA ILE A 99 -14.48 9.14 5.85
C ILE A 99 -15.98 9.06 5.55
N ARG A 100 -16.52 7.87 5.23
CA ARG A 100 -17.96 7.67 5.02
C ARG A 100 -18.77 7.98 6.28
N GLY A 101 -18.27 7.61 7.46
CA GLY A 101 -18.89 7.92 8.75
C GLY A 101 -18.63 9.34 9.27
N GLY A 102 -18.10 10.25 8.45
CA GLY A 102 -17.86 11.66 8.83
C GLY A 102 -16.70 11.91 9.79
N ALA A 103 -15.97 10.88 10.20
CA ALA A 103 -14.84 10.99 11.14
C ALA A 103 -13.53 11.45 10.48
N GLY A 104 -13.46 11.42 9.14
CA GLY A 104 -12.28 11.81 8.38
C GLY A 104 -11.18 10.74 8.35
N ALA A 105 -9.94 11.14 8.07
CA ALA A 105 -8.81 10.23 7.92
C ALA A 105 -8.15 9.86 9.27
N PRO A 106 -7.46 8.71 9.37
CA PRO A 106 -6.71 8.33 10.56
C PRO A 106 -5.67 9.38 10.99
N PRO A 107 -5.21 9.36 12.26
CA PRO A 107 -4.20 10.29 12.75
C PRO A 107 -2.96 10.31 11.86
N ARG A 108 -2.49 11.51 11.49
CA ARG A 108 -1.36 11.70 10.58
C ARG A 108 -0.08 10.96 11.01
N ALA A 109 0.12 10.77 12.31
CA ALA A 109 1.24 10.02 12.85
C ALA A 109 1.20 8.54 12.43
N VAL A 110 0.02 7.90 12.47
CA VAL A 110 -0.17 6.51 12.01
C VAL A 110 0.08 6.38 10.53
N VAL A 111 -0.47 7.30 9.72
CA VAL A 111 -0.24 7.33 8.27
C VAL A 111 1.25 7.45 7.93
N ARG A 112 1.97 8.33 8.63
CA ARG A 112 3.42 8.50 8.43
C ARG A 112 4.23 7.29 8.89
N MET A 113 3.90 6.71 10.06
CA MET A 113 4.59 5.52 10.57
C MET A 113 4.34 4.28 9.72
N ALA A 114 3.21 4.19 9.03
CA ALA A 114 2.94 3.14 8.05
C ALA A 114 3.83 3.23 6.80
N GLY A 115 4.59 4.33 6.62
CA GLY A 115 5.64 4.46 5.61
C GLY A 115 5.19 4.83 4.20
N GLY A 116 3.88 5.04 3.98
CA GLY A 116 3.33 5.30 2.64
C GLY A 116 3.51 4.12 1.68
N HIS A 117 2.85 4.20 0.52
CA HIS A 117 3.01 3.14 -0.49
C HIS A 117 4.38 3.22 -1.16
N GLU A 118 4.95 4.42 -1.27
CA GLU A 118 6.27 4.68 -1.83
C GLU A 118 7.37 4.05 -0.96
N GLY A 119 7.35 4.34 0.34
CA GLY A 119 8.37 3.86 1.28
C GLY A 119 8.35 2.35 1.45
N ARG A 120 7.16 1.75 1.56
CA ARG A 120 7.01 0.28 1.62
C ARG A 120 7.49 -0.39 0.33
N THR A 121 7.13 0.17 -0.83
CA THR A 121 7.58 -0.35 -2.13
C THR A 121 9.11 -0.29 -2.27
N LEU A 122 9.73 0.83 -1.85
CA LEU A 122 11.18 0.99 -1.83
C LEU A 122 11.88 -0.02 -0.92
N ILE A 123 11.38 -0.21 0.31
CA ILE A 123 11.94 -1.17 1.27
C ILE A 123 11.85 -2.59 0.70
N VAL A 124 10.69 -2.99 0.17
CA VAL A 124 10.49 -4.34 -0.39
C VAL A 124 11.37 -4.55 -1.62
N ALA A 125 11.46 -3.57 -2.54
CA ALA A 125 12.33 -3.65 -3.71
C ALA A 125 13.82 -3.75 -3.34
N LEU A 126 14.27 -2.94 -2.36
CA LEU A 126 15.64 -2.98 -1.86
C LEU A 126 15.98 -4.34 -1.24
N MET A 127 15.09 -4.85 -0.37
CA MET A 127 15.33 -6.11 0.32
C MET A 127 15.21 -7.31 -0.62
N ALA A 128 14.34 -7.26 -1.62
CA ALA A 128 14.29 -8.24 -2.69
C ALA A 128 15.62 -8.28 -3.47
N ALA A 129 16.24 -7.14 -3.78
CA ALA A 129 17.54 -7.11 -4.46
C ALA A 129 18.70 -7.55 -3.54
N ALA A 130 18.71 -7.11 -2.28
CA ALA A 130 19.83 -7.32 -1.36
C ALA A 130 19.88 -8.72 -0.74
N VAL A 131 18.72 -9.35 -0.49
CA VAL A 131 18.62 -10.63 0.22
C VAL A 131 17.67 -11.65 -0.44
N ALA A 132 17.42 -11.52 -1.76
CA ALA A 132 16.49 -12.34 -2.55
C ALA A 132 16.55 -13.85 -2.28
N HIS A 133 17.76 -14.42 -2.20
CA HIS A 133 17.96 -15.87 -2.09
C HIS A 133 18.16 -16.36 -0.65
N ARG A 134 17.81 -15.53 0.34
CA ARG A 134 17.96 -15.85 1.76
C ARG A 134 16.62 -15.78 2.47
N THR A 135 16.54 -16.44 3.62
CA THR A 135 15.45 -16.28 4.60
C THR A 135 15.23 -14.83 5.02
N GLY A 136 16.19 -13.93 4.76
CA GLY A 136 16.10 -12.49 5.02
C GLY A 136 14.95 -11.79 4.29
N PHE A 137 14.61 -12.20 3.06
CA PHE A 137 13.49 -11.56 2.35
C PHE A 137 12.14 -11.95 2.97
N THR A 138 11.94 -13.23 3.29
CA THR A 138 10.78 -13.69 4.07
C THR A 138 10.68 -12.98 5.41
N ALA A 139 11.77 -12.91 6.17
CA ALA A 139 11.81 -12.21 7.45
C ALA A 139 11.44 -10.72 7.31
N THR A 140 11.91 -10.05 6.26
CA THR A 140 11.55 -8.66 5.96
C THR A 140 10.05 -8.51 5.76
N LEU A 141 9.46 -9.34 4.90
CA LEU A 141 8.03 -9.30 4.61
C LEU A 141 7.19 -9.58 5.86
N THR A 142 7.58 -10.58 6.66
CA THR A 142 6.91 -10.90 7.93
C THR A 142 7.01 -9.75 8.92
N VAL A 143 8.20 -9.20 9.16
CA VAL A 143 8.40 -8.09 10.11
C VAL A 143 7.61 -6.87 9.67
N LEU A 144 7.66 -6.52 8.37
CA LEU A 144 6.95 -5.37 7.83
C LEU A 144 5.42 -5.57 7.92
N ALA A 145 4.92 -6.76 7.55
CA ALA A 145 3.51 -7.11 7.67
C ALA A 145 3.03 -7.01 9.12
N THR A 146 3.75 -7.63 10.06
CA THR A 146 3.40 -7.61 11.49
C THR A 146 3.45 -6.20 12.06
N ALA A 147 4.50 -5.43 11.76
CA ALA A 147 4.63 -4.06 12.25
C ALA A 147 3.49 -3.16 11.77
N ILE A 148 3.14 -3.24 10.48
CA ILE A 148 2.03 -2.46 9.91
C ILE A 148 0.69 -2.94 10.46
N ALA A 149 0.48 -4.25 10.54
CA ALA A 149 -0.75 -4.81 11.09
C ALA A 149 -0.96 -4.37 12.54
N LEU A 150 0.06 -4.48 13.39
CA LEU A 150 -0.03 -4.03 14.79
C LEU A 150 -0.30 -2.52 14.88
N LEU A 151 0.41 -1.70 14.11
CA LEU A 151 0.22 -0.26 14.08
C LEU A 151 -1.22 0.12 13.69
N VAL A 152 -1.69 -0.41 12.56
CA VAL A 152 -3.00 -0.05 11.99
C VAL A 152 -4.13 -0.65 12.79
N LEU A 153 -4.06 -1.93 13.16
CA LEU A 153 -5.14 -2.59 13.91
C LEU A 153 -5.27 -2.01 15.31
N THR A 154 -4.16 -1.69 15.98
CA THR A 154 -4.23 -1.07 17.30
C THR A 154 -4.91 0.29 17.25
N GLU A 155 -4.58 1.13 16.27
CA GLU A 155 -5.26 2.43 16.13
C GLU A 155 -6.71 2.26 15.68
N SER A 156 -7.00 1.36 14.74
CA SER A 156 -8.36 1.08 14.27
C SER A 156 -9.27 0.57 15.39
N ILE A 157 -8.82 -0.42 16.16
CA ILE A 157 -9.58 -0.94 17.29
C ILE A 157 -9.82 0.16 18.32
N ARG A 158 -8.78 0.94 18.68
CA ARG A 158 -8.94 2.05 19.63
C ARG A 158 -9.98 3.05 19.16
N PHE A 159 -9.91 3.46 17.89
CA PHE A 159 -10.88 4.37 17.31
C PHE A 159 -12.28 3.79 17.37
N TRP A 160 -12.56 2.65 16.73
CA TRP A 160 -13.92 2.13 16.61
C TRP A 160 -14.56 1.78 17.95
N VAL A 161 -13.77 1.32 18.92
CA VAL A 161 -14.27 1.09 20.29
C VAL A 161 -14.61 2.41 21.00
N SER A 162 -13.80 3.46 20.81
CA SER A 162 -14.03 4.75 21.46
C SER A 162 -15.10 5.62 20.79
N SER A 163 -15.32 5.46 19.49
CA SER A 163 -16.21 6.30 18.68
C SER A 163 -17.70 5.92 18.80
N GLY A 164 -18.02 4.77 19.40
CA GLY A 164 -19.40 4.28 19.58
C GLY A 164 -20.14 3.98 18.27
N ALA A 165 -21.38 3.48 18.38
CA ALA A 165 -22.23 3.08 17.24
C ALA A 165 -22.60 4.24 16.29
N THR A 166 -22.40 5.49 16.71
CA THR A 166 -22.71 6.71 15.93
C THR A 166 -21.88 6.86 14.65
N ALA A 167 -20.69 6.26 14.55
CA ALA A 167 -19.89 6.26 13.32
C ALA A 167 -20.32 5.18 12.30
N ALA A 168 -21.12 4.19 12.74
CA ALA A 168 -21.62 3.09 11.92
C ALA A 168 -23.04 3.33 11.38
N VAL A 169 -23.75 4.36 11.90
CA VAL A 169 -25.11 4.71 11.51
C VAL A 169 -25.07 5.89 10.54
N HIS A 170 -24.74 5.62 9.28
CA HIS A 170 -25.39 6.32 8.18
C HIS A 170 -26.20 5.30 7.41
N ASP A 171 -27.48 5.62 7.34
CA ASP A 171 -28.61 4.81 6.96
C ASP A 171 -28.42 4.19 5.57
N GLU A 172 -28.56 2.87 5.46
CA GLU A 172 -28.68 2.18 4.17
C GLU A 172 -30.00 2.55 3.45
N SER A 173 -30.82 3.46 4.00
CA SER A 173 -32.15 3.85 3.47
C SER A 173 -32.15 4.65 2.18
N GLY A 174 -31.02 5.22 1.74
CA GLY A 174 -30.92 5.82 0.40
C GLY A 174 -31.88 6.98 0.12
N GLU A 175 -32.32 7.74 1.13
CA GLU A 175 -33.13 8.94 0.91
C GLU A 175 -32.25 10.19 0.71
N PRO A 176 -32.45 10.94 -0.39
CA PRO A 176 -31.70 12.16 -0.64
C PRO A 176 -32.18 13.30 0.28
N ALA A 177 -31.23 14.07 0.80
CA ALA A 177 -31.45 15.35 1.48
C ALA A 177 -31.87 16.46 0.51
#